data_AF-A0A183EBK9-F1
#
_entry.id   AF-A0A183EBK9-F1
#
_cell.length_a   1.000
_cell.length_b   1.000
_cell.length_c   1.000
_cell.angle_alpha   90.00
_cell.angle_beta   90.00
_cell.angle_gamma   90.00
#
_symmetry.space_group_name_H-M   'P 1'
#
loop_
_entity.id
_entity.type
_entity.pdbx_description
1 polymer ?
#
loop_
_entity_poly.entity_id
_entity_poly.type
_entity_poly.pdbx_seq_one_letter_code
_entity_poly.pdbx_strand_id
1 'polypeptide(L)'
;MALVLRNYLRLELEKVSDPIAFRHSPSTAVLNILMQLYGKIDKQREQIAAISKEMRQKENQPQHFNLNPENIFKSVTGHKPSNIDEAMGNATVAKVLNDSKQFLIKWATSYSSVIFENTIEYP
;
A
#
# COMPACT_ATOMS: atom_id res chain seq x y z
N MET A 1 -25.77 1.91 19.71
CA MET A 1 -24.69 1.11 19.09
C MET A 1 -23.29 1.62 19.47
N ALA A 2 -22.97 2.89 19.25
CA ALA A 2 -21.64 3.47 19.54
C ALA A 2 -21.17 3.28 20.99
N LEU A 3 -22.06 3.43 21.99
CA LEU A 3 -21.76 3.18 23.40
C LEU A 3 -21.38 1.73 23.70
N VAL A 4 -22.01 0.76 23.03
CA VAL A 4 -21.72 -0.67 23.20
C VAL A 4 -20.35 -1.00 22.62
N LEU A 5 -20.06 -0.51 21.41
CA LEU A 5 -18.76 -0.69 20.77
C LEU A 5 -17.63 -0.05 21.60
N ARG A 6 -17.84 1.17 22.11
CA ARG A 6 -16.88 1.86 22.97
C ARG A 6 -16.56 1.05 24.23
N ASN A 7 -17.57 0.50 24.90
CA ASN A 7 -17.36 -0.29 26.10
C ASN A 7 -16.62 -1.60 25.79
N TYR A 8 -16.91 -2.23 24.65
CA TYR A 8 -16.26 -3.46 24.23
C TYR A 8 -14.78 -3.23 23.86
N LEU A 9 -14.49 -2.17 23.07
CA LEU A 9 -13.13 -1.72 22.76
C LEU A 9 -12.32 -1.43 24.02
N ARG A 10 -12.92 -0.75 25.01
CA ARG A 10 -12.25 -0.42 26.26
C ARG A 10 -11.85 -1.67 27.04
N LEU A 11 -12.76 -2.62 27.17
CA LEU A 11 -12.52 -3.88 27.89
C LEU A 11 -11.46 -4.75 27.21
N GLU A 12 -11.37 -4.71 25.88
CA GLU A 12 -10.30 -5.41 25.16
C GLU A 12 -8.96 -4.70 25.33
N LEU A 13 -8.91 -3.36 25.21
CA LEU A 13 -7.69 -2.58 25.43
C LEU A 13 -7.11 -2.79 26.84
N GLU A 14 -7.96 -2.88 27.86
CA GLU A 14 -7.55 -3.17 29.24
C GLU A 14 -6.87 -4.55 29.40
N LYS A 15 -7.15 -5.49 28.48
CA LYS A 15 -6.63 -6.87 28.52
C LYS A 15 -5.48 -7.11 27.53
N VAL A 16 -5.22 -6.18 26.63
CA VAL A 16 -4.14 -6.31 25.66
C VAL A 16 -2.79 -6.05 26.32
N SER A 17 -1.98 -7.10 26.44
CA SER A 17 -0.59 -7.00 26.88
C SER A 17 0.38 -6.63 25.75
N ASP A 18 0.06 -6.99 24.50
CA ASP A 18 0.82 -6.66 23.30
C ASP A 18 -0.04 -5.84 22.33
N PRO A 19 0.29 -4.56 22.08
CA PRO A 19 -0.44 -3.70 21.14
C PRO A 19 -0.61 -4.31 19.73
N ILE A 20 0.28 -5.20 19.29
CA ILE A 20 0.15 -5.88 17.99
C ILE A 20 -1.02 -6.87 18.01
N ALA A 21 -1.24 -7.57 19.13
CA ALA A 21 -2.33 -8.53 19.28
C ALA A 21 -3.72 -7.87 19.16
N PHE A 22 -3.83 -6.57 19.45
CA PHE A 22 -5.07 -5.82 19.29
C PHE A 22 -5.55 -5.78 17.83
N ARG A 23 -4.66 -5.86 16.83
CA ARG A 23 -5.02 -5.87 15.40
C ARG A 23 -5.91 -7.05 15.01
N HIS A 24 -5.85 -8.14 15.77
CA HIS A 24 -6.62 -9.36 15.54
C HIS A 24 -7.77 -9.52 16.54
N SER A 25 -8.08 -8.45 17.29
CA SER A 25 -9.12 -8.48 18.30
C SER A 25 -10.52 -8.52 17.67
N PRO A 26 -11.49 -9.17 18.35
CA PRO A 26 -12.90 -9.07 17.99
C PRO A 26 -13.40 -7.64 17.85
N SER A 27 -12.96 -6.68 18.68
CA SER A 27 -13.40 -5.28 18.51
C SER A 27 -12.88 -4.65 17.22
N THR A 28 -11.68 -4.99 16.78
CA THR A 28 -11.15 -4.51 15.49
C THR A 28 -11.95 -5.10 14.33
N ALA A 29 -12.38 -6.35 14.43
CA ALA A 29 -13.28 -6.95 13.45
C ALA A 29 -14.65 -6.24 13.41
N VAL A 30 -15.25 -5.95 14.57
CA VAL A 30 -16.52 -5.20 14.64
C VAL A 30 -16.35 -3.77 14.12
N LEU A 31 -15.24 -3.10 14.45
CA LEU A 31 -14.93 -1.77 13.92
C LEU A 31 -14.84 -1.78 12.39
N ASN A 32 -14.14 -2.76 11.80
CA ASN A 32 -14.04 -2.90 10.35
C ASN A 32 -15.41 -3.09 9.68
N ILE A 33 -16.30 -3.89 10.29
CA ILE A 33 -17.69 -4.05 9.80
C ILE A 33 -18.42 -2.71 9.84
N LEU A 34 -18.32 -1.97 10.94
CA LEU A 34 -18.98 -0.66 11.07
C LEU A 34 -18.41 0.38 10.11
N MET A 35 -17.10 0.38 9.88
CA MET A 35 -16.46 1.21 8.87
C MET A 35 -16.99 0.93 7.46
N GLN A 36 -17.25 -0.34 7.13
CA GLN A 36 -17.81 -0.70 5.83
C GLN A 36 -19.29 -0.34 5.70
N LEU A 37 -20.06 -0.42 6.79
CA LEU A 37 -21.49 -0.14 6.79
C LEU A 37 -21.82 1.35 6.87
N TYR A 38 -21.01 2.12 7.62
CA TYR A 38 -21.31 3.52 7.97
C TYR A 38 -20.21 4.50 7.56
N GLY A 39 -19.00 4.02 7.28
CA GLY A 39 -17.95 4.87 6.74
C GLY A 39 -18.35 5.30 5.33
N LYS A 40 -18.46 6.61 5.10
CA LYS A 40 -18.72 7.20 3.78
C LYS A 40 -17.48 7.08 2.87
N ILE A 41 -16.94 5.88 2.74
CA ILE A 41 -15.69 5.58 2.01
C ILE A 41 -15.91 5.38 0.51
N ASP A 42 -17.15 5.46 0.02
CA ASP A 42 -17.48 5.23 -1.39
C ASP A 42 -16.79 6.24 -2.31
N LYS A 43 -16.80 7.53 -1.94
CA LYS A 43 -16.08 8.57 -2.69
C LYS A 43 -14.57 8.29 -2.74
N GLN A 44 -13.99 7.86 -1.62
CA GLN A 44 -12.57 7.50 -1.56
C GLN A 44 -12.27 6.26 -2.42
N ARG A 45 -13.15 5.25 -2.40
CA ARG A 45 -13.05 4.05 -3.26
C ARG A 45 -13.13 4.41 -4.74
N GLU A 46 -14.04 5.29 -5.13
CA GLU A 46 -14.16 5.77 -6.52
C GLU A 46 -12.89 6.50 -6.98
N GLN A 47 -12.34 7.38 -6.14
CA GLN A 47 -11.09 8.08 -6.42
C GLN A 47 -9.89 7.13 -6.54
N ILE A 48 -9.77 6.16 -5.63
CA ILE A 48 -8.76 5.08 -5.71
C ILE A 48 -8.91 4.27 -7.00
N ALA A 49 -10.15 3.93 -7.39
CA ALA A 49 -10.42 3.20 -8.62
C ALA A 49 -10.06 4.02 -9.87
N ALA A 50 -10.30 5.33 -9.87
CA ALA A 50 -9.89 6.24 -10.93
C ALA A 50 -8.36 6.31 -11.07
N ILE A 51 -7.63 6.49 -9.97
CA ILE A 51 -6.16 6.46 -9.94
C ILE A 51 -5.64 5.11 -10.47
N SER A 52 -6.24 4.00 -10.02
CA SER A 52 -5.86 2.66 -10.49
C SER A 52 -6.06 2.49 -11.99
N LYS A 53 -7.15 3.05 -12.53
CA LYS A 53 -7.43 3.03 -13.97
C LYS A 53 -6.43 3.86 -14.74
N GLU A 54 -6.13 5.07 -14.26
CA GLU A 54 -5.15 5.97 -14.88
C GLU A 54 -3.75 5.35 -14.89
N MET A 55 -3.32 4.76 -13.78
CA MET A 55 -2.05 4.03 -13.66
C MET A 55 -1.94 2.94 -14.72
N ARG A 56 -2.99 2.13 -14.90
CA ARG A 56 -3.01 1.07 -15.91
C ARG A 56 -3.00 1.61 -17.34
N GLN A 57 -3.76 2.68 -17.61
CA GLN A 57 -3.93 3.23 -18.96
C GLN A 57 -2.73 4.05 -19.45
N LYS A 58 -2.18 4.93 -18.60
CA LYS A 58 -1.10 5.83 -19.00
C LYS A 58 0.24 5.13 -19.10
N GLU A 59 0.47 4.13 -18.25
CA GLU A 59 1.82 3.58 -18.13
C GLU A 59 1.98 2.29 -18.93
N ASN A 60 0.90 1.55 -19.26
CA ASN A 60 0.80 0.37 -20.14
C ASN A 60 1.98 -0.63 -20.13
N GLN A 61 2.84 -0.56 -19.13
CA GLN A 61 4.10 -1.27 -19.01
C GLN A 61 4.49 -1.28 -17.54
N PRO A 62 4.45 -2.45 -16.94
CA PRO A 62 5.50 -2.84 -16.04
C PRO A 62 6.10 -4.12 -16.61
N GLN A 63 6.62 -4.09 -17.84
CA GLN A 63 7.43 -5.22 -18.30
C GLN A 63 8.64 -5.42 -17.38
N HIS A 64 9.08 -4.36 -16.68
CA HIS A 64 10.23 -4.39 -15.78
C HIS A 64 10.04 -3.61 -14.47
N PHE A 65 8.83 -3.57 -13.89
CA PHE A 65 8.69 -3.04 -12.54
C PHE A 65 9.38 -3.98 -11.55
N ASN A 66 10.55 -3.58 -11.05
CA ASN A 66 11.30 -4.39 -10.12
C ASN A 66 12.25 -3.50 -9.31
N LEU A 67 12.21 -3.67 -7.99
CA LEU A 67 13.08 -2.95 -7.07
C LEU A 67 14.32 -3.75 -6.67
N ASN A 68 14.45 -4.99 -7.13
CA ASN A 68 15.58 -5.85 -6.85
C ASN A 68 16.60 -5.76 -8.01
N PRO A 69 17.77 -5.12 -7.79
CA PRO A 69 18.79 -4.95 -8.82
C PRO A 69 19.29 -6.28 -9.39
N GLU A 70 19.41 -7.33 -8.58
CA GLU A 70 19.88 -8.64 -9.05
C GLU A 70 18.90 -9.30 -10.02
N ASN A 71 17.60 -9.18 -9.73
CA ASN A 71 16.56 -9.72 -10.60
C ASN A 71 16.46 -8.93 -11.91
N ILE A 72 16.61 -7.61 -11.85
CA ILE A 72 16.68 -6.76 -13.06
C ILE A 72 17.90 -7.16 -13.88
N PHE A 73 19.08 -7.26 -13.25
CA PHE A 73 20.31 -7.67 -13.91
C PHE A 73 20.13 -9.01 -14.62
N LYS A 74 19.61 -10.03 -13.92
CA LYS A 74 19.34 -11.34 -14.52
C LYS A 74 18.37 -11.27 -15.69
N SER A 75 17.37 -10.40 -15.64
CA SER A 75 16.41 -10.21 -16.73
C SER A 75 17.03 -9.53 -17.95
N VAL A 76 18.00 -8.63 -17.73
CA VAL A 76 18.69 -7.88 -18.78
C VAL A 76 19.82 -8.69 -19.42
N THR A 77 20.59 -9.43 -18.62
CA THR A 77 21.82 -10.10 -19.06
C THR A 77 21.68 -11.61 -19.23
N GLY A 78 20.59 -12.20 -18.74
CA GLY A 78 20.36 -13.66 -18.71
C GLY A 78 21.11 -14.41 -17.59
N HIS A 79 21.98 -13.73 -16.84
CA HIS A 79 22.87 -14.34 -15.84
C HIS A 79 22.65 -13.72 -14.45
N LYS A 80 22.85 -14.50 -13.39
CA LYS A 80 22.78 -13.97 -12.02
C LYS A 80 24.07 -13.18 -11.72
N PRO A 81 24.00 -11.96 -11.17
CA PRO A 81 25.20 -11.25 -10.75
C PRO A 81 25.83 -11.93 -9.54
N SER A 82 27.13 -11.72 -9.36
CA SER A 82 27.91 -12.24 -8.24
C SER A 82 27.58 -11.50 -6.93
N ASN A 83 27.25 -10.22 -7.03
CA ASN A 83 26.83 -9.37 -5.91
C ASN A 83 25.98 -8.18 -6.40
N ILE A 84 25.42 -7.43 -5.45
CA ILE A 84 24.59 -6.25 -5.72
C ILE A 84 25.38 -5.15 -6.42
N ASP A 85 26.66 -4.96 -6.10
CA ASP A 85 27.49 -3.90 -6.68
C ASP A 85 27.70 -4.13 -8.19
N GLU A 86 27.89 -5.37 -8.61
CA GLU A 86 27.93 -5.78 -10.02
C GLU A 86 26.60 -5.47 -10.71
N ALA A 87 25.48 -5.79 -10.04
CA ALA A 87 24.15 -5.52 -10.58
C ALA A 87 23.93 -4.00 -10.78
N MET A 88 24.30 -3.20 -9.78
CA MET A 88 24.16 -1.75 -9.76
C MET A 88 25.15 -1.02 -10.68
N GLY A 89 26.29 -1.64 -10.97
CA GLY A 89 27.27 -1.12 -11.94
C GLY A 89 26.77 -1.16 -13.39
N ASN A 90 25.71 -1.91 -13.68
CA ASN A 90 25.11 -1.94 -15.01
C ASN A 90 24.18 -0.73 -15.22
N ALA A 91 24.49 0.14 -16.20
CA ALA A 91 23.72 1.35 -16.48
C ALA A 91 22.25 1.08 -16.83
N THR A 92 21.94 -0.04 -17.49
CA THR A 92 20.56 -0.42 -17.82
C THR A 92 19.81 -0.81 -16.55
N VAL A 93 20.44 -1.57 -15.66
CA VAL A 93 19.84 -1.95 -14.36
C VAL A 93 19.58 -0.72 -13.51
N ALA A 94 20.55 0.18 -13.40
CA ALA A 94 20.42 1.42 -12.65
C ALA A 94 19.26 2.29 -13.18
N LYS A 95 19.13 2.38 -14.52
CA LYS A 95 18.03 3.09 -15.17
C LYS A 95 16.67 2.46 -14.84
N VAL A 96 16.51 1.15 -15.07
CA VAL A 96 15.25 0.43 -14.80
C VAL A 96 14.85 0.52 -13.32
N LEU A 97 15.83 0.44 -12.41
CA LEU A 97 15.59 0.61 -10.98
C LEU A 97 15.12 2.04 -10.65
N ASN A 98 15.76 3.05 -11.24
CA ASN A 98 15.37 4.44 -11.03
C ASN A 98 13.96 4.72 -11.58
N ASP A 99 13.65 4.24 -12.78
CA ASP A 99 12.34 4.37 -13.40
C ASP A 99 11.26 3.68 -12.53
N SER A 100 11.56 2.49 -12.00
CA SER A 100 10.69 1.77 -11.05
C SER A 100 10.46 2.53 -9.74
N LYS A 101 11.50 3.21 -9.21
CA LYS A 101 11.37 4.05 -8.01
C LYS A 101 10.51 5.28 -8.28
N GLN A 102 10.73 5.98 -9.40
CA GLN A 102 9.95 7.16 -9.76
C GLN A 102 8.47 6.80 -9.99
N PHE A 103 8.21 5.66 -10.64
CA PHE A 103 6.88 5.11 -10.77
C PHE A 103 6.19 4.95 -9.41
N LEU A 104 6.83 4.28 -8.46
CA LEU A 104 6.25 4.07 -7.12
C LEU A 104 6.03 5.37 -6.38
N ILE A 105 7.01 6.26 -6.37
CA ILE A 105 6.92 7.53 -5.65
C ILE A 105 5.70 8.30 -6.15
N LYS A 106 5.55 8.42 -7.47
CA LYS A 106 4.42 9.12 -8.09
C LYS A 106 3.09 8.50 -7.66
N TRP A 107 2.90 7.20 -7.87
CA TRP A 107 1.62 6.56 -7.60
C TRP A 107 1.32 6.45 -6.10
N ALA A 108 2.31 6.13 -5.27
CA ALA A 108 2.16 6.13 -3.82
C ALA A 108 1.76 7.51 -3.30
N THR A 109 2.34 8.58 -3.84
CA THR A 109 1.95 9.96 -3.49
C THR A 109 0.49 10.19 -3.88
N SER A 110 0.08 9.85 -5.11
CA SER A 110 -1.32 10.01 -5.55
C SER A 110 -2.32 9.22 -4.69
N TYR A 111 -2.01 7.97 -4.31
CA TYR A 111 -2.84 7.20 -3.39
C TYR A 111 -2.89 7.84 -2.00
N SER A 112 -1.74 8.30 -1.48
CA SER A 112 -1.66 8.91 -0.16
C SER A 112 -2.49 10.20 -0.07
N SER A 113 -2.49 11.04 -1.11
CA SER A 113 -3.36 12.22 -1.18
C SER A 113 -4.83 11.83 -1.03
N VAL A 114 -5.31 10.82 -1.76
CA VAL A 114 -6.71 10.37 -1.63
C VAL A 114 -7.01 9.76 -0.26
N ILE A 115 -6.03 9.10 0.36
CA ILE A 115 -6.20 8.49 1.69
C ILE A 115 -6.27 9.54 2.80
N PHE A 116 -5.40 10.55 2.76
CA PHE A 116 -5.20 11.49 3.86
C PHE A 116 -5.87 12.86 3.66
N GLU A 117 -6.12 13.31 2.43
CA GLU A 117 -6.81 14.58 2.17
C GLU A 117 -8.34 14.45 2.36
N ASN A 118 -8.89 13.25 2.16
CA ASN A 118 -10.29 13.00 2.45
C ASN A 118 -10.43 12.53 3.90
N THR A 119 -10.91 13.41 4.76
CA THR A 119 -11.34 13.02 6.10
C THR A 119 -12.45 11.98 5.95
N ILE A 120 -12.27 10.79 6.52
CA ILE A 120 -13.39 9.86 6.70
C ILE A 120 -14.33 10.54 7.70
N GLU A 121 -15.41 11.11 7.19
CA GLU A 121 -16.51 11.58 8.03
C GLU A 121 -17.24 10.35 8.58
N TYR A 122 -16.97 10.03 9.83
CA TYR A 122 -17.80 9.10 10.58
C TYR A 122 -19.09 9.83 11.02
N PRO A 123 -20.27 9.24 10.80
CA PRO A 123 -21.52 9.73 11.41
C PRO A 123 -21.50 9.59 12.94
#